data_AF-A0A1C6JJE2-F1
#
_entry.id   AF-A0A1C6JJE2-F1
#
_cell.length_a   1.000
_cell.length_b   1.000
_cell.length_c   1.000
_cell.angle_alpha   90.00
_cell.angle_beta   90.00
_cell.angle_gamma   90.00
#
_symmetry.space_group_name_H-M   'P 1'
#
loop_
_entity.id
_entity.type
_entity.pdbx_description
1 polymer ?
#
loop_
_entity_poly.entity_id
_entity_poly.type
_entity_poly.pdbx_seq_one_letter_code
_entity_poly.pdbx_strand_id
1 'polypeptide(L)'
;MNKYLKRTLVVSTIMIIIFVIIMVWPLPLRKALRKEADTTAMTVSLSEHDTNVSSFSLSANSVEYRKIIEILEDYTYHCTWYSFIPHESFTGHEENLIIYTGDSGIIVDVDKGRVFVDKGTAEHTYRIDYFGHNDAAQLAAQIKKVLKI
;
A
#
# COMPACT_ATOMS: atom_id res chain seq x y z
N MET A 1 -32.65 9.70 -32.14
CA MET A 1 -32.08 9.20 -30.86
C MET A 1 -32.85 9.79 -29.68
N ASN A 2 -33.47 8.96 -28.86
CA ASN A 2 -34.35 9.36 -27.75
C ASN A 2 -33.62 10.27 -26.73
N LYS A 3 -34.28 11.32 -26.23
CA LYS A 3 -33.75 12.27 -25.23
C LYS A 3 -33.27 11.53 -23.96
N TYR A 4 -33.98 10.48 -23.56
CA TYR A 4 -33.60 9.63 -22.43
C TYR A 4 -32.31 8.84 -22.71
N LEU A 5 -32.15 8.30 -23.93
CA LEU A 5 -30.94 7.57 -24.32
C LEU A 5 -29.71 8.48 -24.33
N LYS A 6 -29.84 9.72 -24.82
CA LYS A 6 -28.75 10.72 -24.79
C LYS A 6 -28.33 11.05 -23.35
N ARG A 7 -29.29 11.26 -22.45
CA ARG A 7 -29.01 11.59 -21.04
C ARG A 7 -28.31 10.44 -20.32
N THR A 8 -28.79 9.21 -20.51
CA THR A 8 -28.16 8.02 -19.93
C THR A 8 -26.74 7.82 -20.43
N LEU A 9 -26.50 8.02 -21.73
CA LEU A 9 -25.16 7.90 -22.31
C LEU A 9 -24.19 8.92 -21.71
N VAL A 10 -24.61 10.19 -21.60
CA VAL A 10 -23.79 11.25 -20.99
C VAL A 10 -23.45 10.93 -19.54
N VAL A 11 -24.43 10.52 -18.73
CA VAL A 11 -24.20 10.16 -17.32
C VAL A 11 -23.26 8.97 -17.20
N SER A 12 -23.45 7.93 -18.02
CA SER A 12 -22.59 6.75 -18.02
C SER A 12 -21.14 7.10 -18.38
N THR A 13 -20.93 7.95 -19.40
CA THR A 13 -19.59 8.42 -19.77
C THR A 13 -18.92 9.19 -18.64
N ILE A 14 -19.64 10.09 -17.95
CA ILE A 14 -19.08 10.84 -16.81
C ILE A 14 -18.67 9.89 -15.68
N MET A 15 -19.51 8.89 -15.36
CA MET A 15 -19.19 7.90 -14.33
C MET A 15 -17.95 7.08 -14.67
N ILE A 16 -17.79 6.68 -15.93
CA ILE A 16 -16.59 5.96 -16.40
C ILE A 16 -15.34 6.85 -16.25
N ILE A 17 -15.44 8.13 -16.62
CA ILE A 17 -14.31 9.07 -16.48
C ILE A 17 -13.89 9.22 -15.02
N ILE A 18 -14.86 9.42 -14.11
CA ILE A 18 -14.59 9.52 -12.66
C ILE A 18 -13.91 8.23 -12.16
N PHE A 19 -14.42 7.08 -12.56
CA PHE A 19 -13.87 5.79 -12.17
C PHE A 19 -12.41 5.61 -12.64
N VAL A 20 -12.10 5.97 -13.87
CA VAL A 20 -10.73 5.94 -14.41
C VAL A 20 -9.81 6.89 -13.66
N ILE A 21 -10.28 8.11 -13.36
CA ILE A 21 -9.50 9.07 -12.56
C ILE A 21 -9.16 8.48 -11.21
N ILE A 22 -10.11 7.84 -10.52
CA ILE A 22 -9.87 7.20 -9.22
C ILE A 22 -8.83 6.09 -9.31
N MET A 23 -8.84 5.27 -10.37
CA MET A 23 -7.85 4.18 -10.53
C MET A 23 -6.45 4.70 -10.84
N VAL A 24 -6.33 5.78 -11.62
CA VAL A 24 -5.03 6.33 -12.01
C VAL A 24 -4.47 7.28 -10.93
N TRP A 25 -5.30 7.77 -10.01
CA TRP A 25 -4.88 8.71 -8.99
C TRP A 25 -3.83 8.09 -8.04
N PRO A 26 -2.61 8.66 -7.96
CA PRO A 26 -1.59 8.17 -7.03
C PRO A 26 -1.90 8.61 -5.60
N LEU A 27 -1.90 7.67 -4.67
CA LEU A 27 -1.97 7.92 -3.24
C LEU A 27 -0.59 7.69 -2.61
N PRO A 28 -0.04 8.62 -1.83
CA PRO A 28 1.29 8.45 -1.24
C PRO A 28 1.27 7.36 -0.18
N LEU A 29 2.23 6.43 -0.24
CA LEU A 29 2.28 5.23 0.59
C LEU A 29 2.42 5.58 2.08
N ARG A 30 3.17 6.63 2.42
CA ARG A 30 3.21 7.18 3.78
C ARG A 30 1.83 7.47 4.37
N LYS A 31 0.84 7.93 3.60
CA LYS A 31 -0.49 8.26 4.16
C LYS A 31 -1.27 7.02 4.59
N ALA A 32 -0.89 5.84 4.11
CA ALA A 32 -1.45 4.58 4.58
C ALA A 32 -1.03 4.27 6.02
N LEU A 33 0.17 4.70 6.42
CA LEU A 33 0.62 4.68 7.81
C LEU A 33 0.02 5.89 8.55
N ARG A 34 -1.15 5.69 9.17
CA ARG A 34 -1.82 6.73 9.93
C ARG A 34 -0.86 7.21 11.04
N LYS A 35 -0.50 8.49 11.01
CA LYS A 35 0.30 9.10 12.06
C LYS A 35 -0.60 9.24 13.29
N GLU A 36 -0.61 8.24 14.16
CA GLU A 36 -1.17 8.47 15.48
C GLU A 36 -0.24 9.43 16.22
N ALA A 37 -0.84 10.39 16.94
CA ALA A 37 -0.08 11.37 17.71
C ALA A 37 0.82 10.72 18.77
N ASP A 38 0.55 9.45 19.12
CA ASP A 38 1.20 8.67 20.17
C ASP A 38 2.00 7.45 19.66
N THR A 39 2.25 7.32 18.34
CA THR A 39 3.02 6.16 17.87
C THR A 39 4.48 6.24 18.31
N THR A 40 4.84 5.48 19.35
CA THR A 40 6.19 5.46 19.93
C THR A 40 7.18 4.59 19.13
N ALA A 41 6.66 3.67 18.30
CA ALA A 41 7.47 2.74 17.52
C ALA A 41 6.81 2.33 16.19
N MET A 42 7.65 1.96 15.21
CA MET A 42 7.29 1.28 13.97
C MET A 42 7.78 -0.15 14.04
N THR A 43 6.95 -1.11 13.62
CA THR A 43 7.37 -2.49 13.43
C THR A 43 7.50 -2.76 11.95
N VAL A 44 8.67 -3.23 11.53
CA VAL A 44 8.93 -3.67 10.16
C VAL A 44 9.22 -5.16 10.20
N SER A 45 8.42 -5.95 9.49
CA SER A 45 8.64 -7.39 9.35
C SER A 45 8.89 -7.73 7.89
N LEU A 46 9.89 -8.56 7.64
CA LEU A 46 10.16 -9.14 6.33
C LEU A 46 10.00 -10.65 6.44
N SER A 47 9.15 -11.21 5.58
CA SER A 47 8.95 -12.65 5.43
C SER A 47 9.52 -13.09 4.09
N GLU A 48 10.46 -14.03 4.13
CA GLU A 48 10.92 -14.78 2.94
C GLU A 48 10.49 -16.24 3.06
N HIS A 49 9.74 -16.71 2.06
CA HIS A 49 9.20 -18.06 1.90
C HIS A 49 8.51 -18.62 3.16
N ASP A 50 7.75 -17.79 3.87
CA ASP A 50 6.93 -18.12 5.06
C ASP A 50 7.67 -18.81 6.22
N THR A 51 9.01 -18.84 6.19
CA THR A 51 9.84 -19.59 7.14
C THR A 51 10.86 -18.72 7.85
N ASN A 52 11.31 -17.63 7.24
CA ASN A 52 12.19 -16.64 7.86
C ASN A 52 11.47 -15.30 7.99
N VAL A 53 10.86 -15.08 9.15
CA VAL A 53 10.29 -13.78 9.51
C VAL A 53 11.29 -13.03 10.38
N SER A 54 11.88 -11.98 9.83
CA SER A 54 12.67 -11.02 10.60
C SER A 54 11.78 -9.83 10.96
N SER A 55 11.76 -9.43 12.23
CA SER A 55 10.95 -8.30 12.71
C SER A 55 11.81 -7.32 13.49
N PHE A 56 11.65 -6.04 13.18
CA PHE A 56 12.43 -4.93 13.71
C PHE A 56 11.48 -3.90 14.31
N SER A 57 11.69 -3.58 15.58
CA SER A 57 10.98 -2.47 16.23
C SER A 57 11.88 -1.24 16.25
N LEU A 58 11.41 -0.15 15.64
CA LEU A 58 12.14 1.10 15.49
C LEU A 58 11.45 2.20 16.29
N SER A 59 12.19 2.89 17.16
CA SER A 59 11.66 4.07 17.85
C SER A 59 11.37 5.20 16.86
N ALA A 60 10.31 5.98 17.07
CA ALA A 60 9.98 7.16 16.26
C ALA A 60 11.12 8.20 16.16
N ASN A 61 12.04 8.20 17.14
CA ASN A 61 13.20 9.10 17.15
C ASN A 61 14.45 8.52 16.46
N SER A 62 14.41 7.26 16.03
CA SER A 62 15.54 6.61 15.36
C SER A 62 15.80 7.16 13.97
N VAL A 63 17.05 7.06 13.50
CA VAL A 63 17.44 7.48 12.16
C VAL A 63 16.81 6.55 11.12
N GLU A 64 16.72 5.26 11.46
CA GLU A 64 16.11 4.20 10.66
C GLU A 64 14.63 4.49 10.41
N TYR A 65 13.87 4.84 11.46
CA TYR A 65 12.47 5.24 11.32
C TYR A 65 12.30 6.39 10.33
N ARG A 66 13.10 7.47 10.48
CA ARG A 66 13.00 8.65 9.61
C ARG A 66 13.30 8.30 8.15
N LYS A 67 14.35 7.51 7.92
CA LYS A 67 14.72 7.06 6.57
C LYS A 67 13.65 6.18 5.94
N ILE A 68 13.03 5.27 6.69
CA ILE A 68 11.93 4.46 6.16
C ILE A 68 10.73 5.35 5.81
N ILE A 69 10.39 6.33 6.65
CA ILE A 69 9.32 7.28 6.32
C ILE A 69 9.66 8.09 5.06
N GLU A 70 10.88 8.58 4.91
CA GLU A 70 11.35 9.28 3.69
C GLU A 70 11.23 8.37 2.45
N ILE A 71 11.68 7.12 2.53
CA ILE A 71 11.51 6.15 1.44
C ILE A 71 10.03 6.00 1.09
N LEU A 72 9.14 5.83 2.08
CA LEU A 72 7.70 5.67 1.84
C LEU A 72 7.01 6.93 1.28
N GLU A 73 7.64 8.10 1.36
CA GLU A 73 7.15 9.32 0.70
C GLU A 73 7.40 9.30 -0.81
N ASP A 74 8.44 8.59 -1.26
CA ASP A 74 8.80 8.47 -2.68
C ASP A 74 7.93 7.47 -3.44
N TYR A 75 7.19 6.60 -2.74
CA TYR A 75 6.30 5.60 -3.35
C TYR A 75 4.83 5.99 -3.26
N THR A 76 4.10 5.65 -4.31
CA THR A 76 2.65 5.79 -4.39
C THR A 76 1.98 4.43 -4.53
N TYR A 77 0.69 4.38 -4.27
CA TYR A 77 -0.15 3.22 -4.56
C TYR A 77 -1.45 3.68 -5.23
N HIS A 78 -2.05 2.77 -6.00
CA HIS A 78 -3.20 3.05 -6.86
C HIS A 78 -4.37 2.14 -6.52
N CYS A 79 -5.58 2.70 -6.67
CA CYS A 79 -6.80 1.93 -6.58
C CYS A 79 -6.87 0.94 -7.76
N THR A 80 -7.21 -0.30 -7.43
CA THR A 80 -7.51 -1.36 -8.40
C THR A 80 -8.97 -1.78 -8.24
N TRP A 81 -9.45 -2.65 -9.12
CA TRP A 81 -10.79 -3.23 -8.96
C TRP A 81 -10.96 -3.90 -7.58
N TYR A 82 -9.89 -4.52 -7.07
CA TYR A 82 -9.86 -5.16 -5.75
C TYR A 82 -9.87 -4.17 -4.58
N SER A 83 -9.62 -2.87 -4.81
CA SER A 83 -9.70 -1.86 -3.75
C SER A 83 -11.13 -1.60 -3.27
N PHE A 84 -12.12 -1.97 -4.08
CA PHE A 84 -13.54 -1.78 -3.75
C PHE A 84 -14.20 -3.01 -3.11
N ILE A 85 -13.45 -4.11 -2.97
CA ILE A 85 -13.93 -5.36 -2.41
C ILE A 85 -13.13 -5.61 -1.12
N PRO A 86 -13.77 -5.74 0.05
CA PRO A 86 -13.07 -6.12 1.28
C PRO A 86 -12.42 -7.50 1.10
N HIS A 87 -11.16 -7.65 1.53
CA HIS A 87 -10.53 -8.95 1.64
C HIS A 87 -10.45 -9.36 3.12
N GLU A 88 -10.87 -10.60 3.43
CA GLU A 88 -10.84 -11.12 4.80
C GLU A 88 -9.50 -11.74 5.19
N SER A 89 -8.59 -11.98 4.23
CA SER A 89 -7.26 -12.50 4.52
C SER A 89 -6.26 -12.20 3.41
N PHE A 90 -5.11 -11.65 3.82
CA PHE A 90 -3.91 -11.60 3.01
C PHE A 90 -3.23 -12.98 2.98
N THR A 91 -3.06 -13.54 1.79
CA THR A 91 -2.14 -14.66 1.55
C THR A 91 -0.89 -14.09 0.91
N GLY A 92 0.12 -13.88 1.75
CA GLY A 92 1.45 -13.50 1.32
C GLY A 92 2.02 -14.49 0.31
N HIS A 93 2.81 -13.98 -0.63
CA HIS A 93 3.57 -14.81 -1.56
C HIS A 93 5.03 -14.83 -1.11
N GLU A 94 5.94 -15.35 -1.94
CA GLU A 94 7.34 -15.63 -1.61
C GLU A 94 8.01 -14.59 -0.70
N GLU A 95 7.93 -13.31 -1.03
CA GLU A 95 8.47 -12.23 -0.19
C GLU A 95 7.38 -11.22 0.17
N ASN A 96 7.25 -10.93 1.47
CA ASN A 96 6.34 -9.91 1.99
C ASN A 96 7.07 -8.92 2.89
N LEU A 97 6.83 -7.63 2.63
CA LEU A 97 7.24 -6.52 3.49
C LEU A 97 6.02 -6.01 4.26
N ILE A 98 6.11 -6.00 5.57
CA ILE A 98 5.03 -5.62 6.48
C ILE A 98 5.51 -4.44 7.32
N ILE A 99 4.76 -3.34 7.35
CA ILE A 99 5.10 -2.15 8.14
C ILE A 99 3.88 -1.71 8.92
N TYR A 100 4.00 -1.66 10.25
CA TYR A 100 2.96 -1.17 11.15
C TYR A 100 3.43 0.04 11.96
N THR A 101 2.52 0.99 12.13
CA THR A 101 2.64 2.14 13.02
C THR A 101 1.36 2.21 13.86
N GLY A 102 1.39 1.71 15.09
CA GLY A 102 0.19 1.59 15.93
C GLY A 102 -0.83 0.66 15.27
N ASP A 103 -2.08 1.12 15.16
CA ASP A 103 -3.21 0.36 14.59
C ASP A 103 -3.35 0.51 13.06
N SER A 104 -2.32 0.99 12.38
CA SER A 104 -2.33 1.13 10.93
C SER A 104 -1.08 0.52 10.33
N GLY A 105 -1.25 -0.12 9.18
CA GLY A 105 -0.14 -0.79 8.52
C GLY A 105 -0.32 -0.96 7.05
N ILE A 106 0.79 -1.29 6.42
CA ILE A 106 0.85 -1.71 5.03
C ILE A 106 1.50 -3.08 4.95
N ILE A 107 0.96 -3.92 4.08
CA ILE A 107 1.58 -5.17 3.68
C ILE A 107 1.84 -5.09 2.18
N VAL A 108 3.08 -5.32 1.76
CA VAL A 108 3.50 -5.30 0.38
C VAL A 108 3.90 -6.72 0.00
N ASP A 109 3.13 -7.31 -0.93
CA ASP A 109 3.50 -8.51 -1.65
C ASP A 109 4.51 -8.11 -2.72
N VAL A 110 5.78 -8.41 -2.47
CA VAL A 110 6.92 -7.93 -3.27
C VAL A 110 6.89 -8.56 -4.66
N ASP A 111 6.55 -9.84 -4.75
CA ASP A 111 6.48 -10.58 -6.01
C ASP A 111 5.34 -10.07 -6.91
N LYS A 112 4.20 -9.66 -6.35
CA LYS A 112 3.05 -9.22 -7.17
C LYS A 112 2.88 -7.72 -7.28
N GLY A 113 3.65 -6.95 -6.51
CA GLY A 113 3.49 -5.51 -6.40
C GLY A 113 2.12 -5.09 -5.86
N ARG A 114 1.53 -5.92 -4.99
CA ARG A 114 0.24 -5.63 -4.34
C ARG A 114 0.50 -4.98 -2.99
N VAL A 115 -0.31 -3.99 -2.65
CA VAL A 115 -0.25 -3.30 -1.36
C VAL A 115 -1.59 -3.47 -0.66
N PHE A 116 -1.57 -3.96 0.55
CA PHE A 116 -2.72 -4.06 1.43
C PHE A 116 -2.58 -2.94 2.44
N VAL A 117 -3.60 -2.10 2.52
CA VAL A 117 -3.61 -0.99 3.49
C VAL A 117 -4.66 -1.31 4.53
N ASP A 118 -4.22 -1.49 5.77
CA ASP A 118 -5.11 -1.62 6.91
C ASP A 118 -5.53 -0.23 7.42
N LYS A 119 -6.82 0.07 7.33
CA LYS A 119 -7.43 1.31 7.83
C LYS A 119 -8.27 1.08 9.10
N GLY A 120 -8.06 -0.04 9.81
CA GLY A 120 -8.70 -0.37 11.08
C GLY A 120 -10.16 -0.84 10.97
N THR A 121 -10.67 -1.08 9.76
CA THR A 121 -12.07 -1.54 9.53
C THR A 121 -12.20 -2.63 8.48
N ALA A 122 -11.33 -2.62 7.46
CA ALA A 122 -11.15 -3.67 6.48
C ALA A 122 -9.82 -3.47 5.73
N GLU A 123 -9.20 -4.56 5.31
CA GLU A 123 -8.06 -4.53 4.41
C GLU A 123 -8.55 -4.40 2.96
N HIS A 124 -7.98 -3.42 2.24
CA HIS A 124 -8.25 -3.23 0.82
C HIS A 124 -6.96 -3.43 0.02
N THR A 125 -7.09 -4.11 -1.12
CA THR A 125 -5.97 -4.40 -2.02
C THR A 125 -5.77 -3.26 -3.00
N TYR A 126 -4.55 -2.75 -3.06
CA TYR A 126 -4.07 -1.72 -3.96
C TYR A 126 -2.86 -2.26 -4.74
N ARG A 127 -2.33 -1.45 -5.65
CA ARG A 127 -1.07 -1.73 -6.36
C ARG A 127 -0.04 -0.68 -6.00
N ILE A 128 1.19 -1.07 -5.72
CA ILE A 128 2.30 -0.11 -5.58
C ILE A 128 2.67 0.42 -6.95
N ASP A 129 2.69 1.73 -7.10
CA ASP A 129 2.74 2.41 -8.39
C ASP A 129 1.70 1.83 -9.40
N TYR A 130 1.76 2.24 -10.67
CA TYR A 130 0.90 1.74 -11.71
C TYR A 130 1.36 0.37 -12.24
N PHE A 131 2.68 0.13 -12.26
CA PHE A 131 3.28 -1.09 -12.82
C PHE A 131 3.68 -2.14 -11.78
N GLY A 132 3.69 -1.85 -10.48
CA GLY A 132 3.67 -2.85 -9.42
C GLY A 132 5.03 -3.45 -9.05
N HIS A 133 5.49 -4.39 -9.87
CA HIS A 133 6.46 -5.40 -9.44
C HIS A 133 7.84 -4.82 -9.10
N ASN A 134 8.43 -4.06 -10.03
CA ASN A 134 9.78 -3.51 -9.85
C ASN A 134 9.84 -2.54 -8.67
N ASP A 135 8.79 -1.74 -8.49
CA ASP A 135 8.73 -0.73 -7.43
C ASP A 135 8.59 -1.38 -6.05
N ALA A 136 7.86 -2.50 -5.96
CA ALA A 136 7.77 -3.29 -4.73
C ALA A 136 9.12 -3.90 -4.32
N ALA A 137 9.83 -4.51 -5.28
CA ALA A 137 11.17 -5.06 -5.07
C ALA A 137 12.16 -3.95 -4.70
N GLN A 138 12.09 -2.80 -5.36
CA GLN A 138 12.94 -1.65 -5.06
C GLN A 138 12.65 -1.09 -3.66
N LEU A 139 11.38 -0.96 -3.28
CA LEU A 139 10.98 -0.54 -1.93
C LEU A 139 11.53 -1.50 -0.87
N ALA A 140 11.32 -2.81 -1.05
CA ALA A 140 11.81 -3.83 -0.13
C ALA A 140 13.34 -3.76 0.01
N ALA A 141 14.08 -3.66 -1.10
CA ALA A 141 15.53 -3.56 -1.10
C ALA A 141 16.03 -2.28 -0.39
N GLN A 142 15.37 -1.13 -0.59
CA GLN A 142 15.73 0.11 0.09
C GLN A 142 15.53 0.01 1.61
N ILE A 143 14.45 -0.63 2.05
CA ILE A 143 14.18 -0.84 3.48
C ILE A 143 15.17 -1.84 4.10
N LYS A 144 15.46 -2.97 3.43
CA LYS A 144 16.50 -3.93 3.85
C LYS A 144 17.84 -3.21 4.09
N LYS A 145 18.23 -2.32 3.16
CA LYS A 145 19.45 -1.51 3.29
C LYS A 145 19.45 -0.58 4.51
N VAL A 146 18.30 0.01 4.87
CA VAL A 146 18.18 0.83 6.10
C VAL A 146 18.33 -0.03 7.35
N LEU A 147 17.73 -1.23 7.34
CA LEU A 147 17.77 -2.20 8.43
C LEU A 147 19.10 -2.98 8.51
N LYS A 148 19.97 -2.85 7.51
CA LYS A 148 21.28 -3.50 7.39
C LYS A 148 21.20 -5.03 7.36
N ILE A 149 20.25 -5.53 6.57
CA ILE A 149 20.02 -6.95 6.29
C ILE A 149 20.08 -7.21 4.78
#